data_AF-A0A182YSZ6-F1
#
_entry.id   AF-A0A182YSZ6-F1
#
_cell.length_a   1.000
_cell.length_b   1.000
_cell.length_c   1.000
_cell.angle_alpha   90.00
_cell.angle_beta   90.00
_cell.angle_gamma   90.00
#
_symmetry.space_group_name_H-M   'P 1'
#
loop_
_entity.id
_entity.type
_entity.pdbx_description
1 polymer ?
#
loop_
_entity_poly.entity_id
_entity_poly.type
_entity_poly.pdbx_seq_one_letter_code
_entity_poly.pdbx_strand_id
1 'polypeptide(L)'
;MLHGLTERDICDEIVAKNPTTFKEALDIALALEATRNIARDIKTTTQVSEATNKLGFEKPGMKRPQKHRRATNKPHTNTPQTIAPNKTHGSHQTTCIGCGGPHIRSECPYRNAKCNNCRKKGHLAKVCRA
;
A
#
# COMPACT_ATOMS: atom_id res chain seq x y z
N MET A 1 -12.97 -8.71 17.82
CA MET A 1 -11.64 -8.13 18.13
C MET A 1 -11.65 -6.69 17.63
N LEU A 2 -11.30 -5.70 18.47
CA LEU A 2 -11.16 -4.30 18.03
C LEU A 2 -9.95 -4.20 17.12
N HIS A 3 -10.18 -4.08 15.82
CA HIS A 3 -9.10 -3.93 14.84
C HIS A 3 -8.62 -2.48 14.75
N GLY A 4 -9.39 -1.52 15.27
CA GLY A 4 -9.14 -0.09 15.15
C GLY A 4 -7.99 0.43 15.99
N LEU A 5 -7.62 -0.25 17.09
CA LEU A 5 -6.41 0.11 17.86
C LEU A 5 -5.09 -0.28 17.15
N THR A 6 -5.16 -1.02 16.06
CA THR A 6 -3.97 -1.35 15.24
C THR A 6 -3.76 -0.39 14.06
N GLU A 7 -4.76 0.44 13.78
CA GLU A 7 -4.75 1.38 12.66
C GLU A 7 -4.24 2.73 13.13
N ARG A 8 -3.12 3.18 12.54
CA ARG A 8 -2.49 4.46 12.91
C ARG A 8 -3.45 5.63 12.77
N ASP A 9 -4.27 5.64 11.72
CA ASP A 9 -5.23 6.72 11.46
C ASP A 9 -6.26 6.87 12.61
N ILE A 10 -6.70 5.76 13.19
CA ILE A 10 -7.68 5.76 14.29
C ILE A 10 -6.99 6.22 15.59
N CYS A 11 -5.75 5.77 15.83
CA CYS A 11 -4.96 6.22 16.96
C CYS A 11 -4.68 7.74 16.91
N ASP A 12 -4.29 8.26 15.75
CA ASP A 12 -4.01 9.69 15.54
C ASP A 12 -5.26 10.54 15.82
N GLU A 13 -6.44 10.07 15.40
CA GLU A 13 -7.70 10.77 15.63
C GLU A 13 -8.17 10.72 17.09
N ILE A 14 -7.96 9.59 17.79
CA ILE A 14 -8.21 9.48 19.23
C ILE A 14 -7.29 10.43 20.01
N VAL A 15 -6.00 10.49 19.65
CA VAL A 15 -5.04 11.43 20.26
C VAL A 15 -5.44 12.88 19.99
N ALA A 16 -5.86 13.21 18.77
CA ALA A 16 -6.32 14.56 18.44
C ALA A 16 -7.55 14.99 19.27
N LYS A 17 -8.49 14.06 19.52
CA LYS A 17 -9.68 14.31 20.33
C LYS A 17 -9.41 14.37 21.83
N ASN A 18 -8.22 13.96 22.29
CA ASN A 18 -7.78 14.03 23.69
C ASN A 18 -8.87 13.61 24.71
N PRO A 19 -9.42 12.39 24.60
CA PRO A 19 -10.46 11.92 25.51
C PRO A 19 -9.93 11.88 26.96
N THR A 20 -10.76 12.33 27.89
CA THR A 20 -10.38 12.42 29.32
C THR A 20 -10.65 11.12 30.06
N THR A 21 -11.44 10.22 29.47
CA THR A 21 -11.76 8.91 30.04
C THR A 21 -11.51 7.78 29.04
N PHE A 22 -11.22 6.59 29.56
CA PHE A 22 -11.04 5.40 28.72
C PHE A 22 -12.31 5.04 27.93
N LYS A 23 -13.49 5.21 28.55
CA LYS A 23 -14.77 4.94 27.90
C LYS A 23 -14.98 5.83 26.68
N GLU A 24 -14.66 7.11 26.80
CA GLU A 24 -14.73 8.07 25.69
C GLU A 24 -13.77 7.68 24.56
N ALA A 25 -12.53 7.30 24.89
CA ALA A 25 -11.56 6.82 23.89
C ALA A 25 -12.06 5.55 23.16
N LEU A 26 -12.69 4.63 23.89
CA LEU A 26 -13.26 3.40 23.34
C LEU A 26 -14.46 3.70 22.42
N ASP A 27 -15.35 4.59 22.85
CA ASP A 27 -16.53 4.99 22.07
C ASP A 27 -16.10 5.68 20.76
N ILE A 28 -15.05 6.52 20.80
CA ILE A 28 -14.43 7.12 19.60
C ILE A 28 -13.86 6.02 18.68
N ALA A 29 -13.08 5.09 19.22
CA ALA A 29 -12.49 4.00 18.43
C ALA A 29 -13.56 3.18 17.71
N LEU A 30 -14.62 2.80 18.42
CA LEU A 30 -15.75 2.03 17.87
C LEU A 30 -16.47 2.79 16.76
N ALA A 31 -16.70 4.09 16.93
CA ALA A 31 -17.31 4.93 15.90
C ALA A 31 -16.44 4.97 14.63
N LEU A 32 -15.14 5.17 14.77
CA LEU A 32 -14.20 5.23 13.64
C LEU A 32 -14.08 3.88 12.90
N GLU A 33 -14.06 2.77 13.64
CA GLU A 33 -14.11 1.42 13.07
C GLU A 33 -15.38 1.19 12.26
N ALA A 34 -16.54 1.58 12.79
CA ALA A 34 -17.82 1.44 12.10
C ALA A 34 -17.85 2.22 10.78
N THR A 35 -17.43 3.48 10.80
CA THR A 35 -17.37 4.31 9.59
C THR A 35 -16.40 3.74 8.55
N ARG A 36 -15.22 3.24 8.98
CA ARG A 36 -14.23 2.65 8.07
C ARG A 36 -14.74 1.38 7.41
N ASN A 37 -15.45 0.53 8.14
CA ASN A 37 -16.03 -0.69 7.56
C ASN A 37 -17.11 -0.35 6.52
N ILE A 38 -18.01 0.60 6.83
CA ILE A 38 -19.02 1.09 5.89
C ILE A 38 -18.37 1.67 4.63
N ALA A 39 -17.35 2.52 4.78
CA ALA A 39 -16.63 3.10 3.64
C ALA A 39 -15.93 2.04 2.78
N ARG A 40 -15.41 0.98 3.39
CA ARG A 40 -14.82 -0.16 2.67
C ARG A 40 -15.86 -0.92 1.86
N ASP A 41 -17.05 -1.14 2.41
CA ASP A 41 -18.14 -1.85 1.73
C ASP A 41 -18.68 -1.03 0.54
N ILE A 42 -18.81 0.29 0.70
CA ILE A 42 -19.17 1.22 -0.39
C ILE A 42 -18.09 1.27 -1.48
N LYS A 43 -16.80 1.33 -1.09
CA LYS A 43 -15.68 1.34 -2.04
C LYS A 43 -15.56 0.02 -2.82
N THR A 44 -15.98 -1.08 -2.22
CA THR A 44 -16.04 -2.39 -2.89
C THR A 44 -17.23 -2.47 -3.85
N THR A 45 -18.37 -1.89 -3.46
CA THR A 45 -19.60 -1.84 -4.29
C THR A 45 -19.46 -0.92 -5.51
N THR A 46 -18.75 0.20 -5.39
CA THR A 46 -18.53 1.16 -6.50
C THR A 46 -17.58 0.67 -7.60
N GLN A 47 -16.94 -0.51 -7.45
CA GLN A 47 -16.22 -1.17 -8.54
C GLN A 47 -17.12 -2.04 -9.42
N VAL A 48 -18.41 -2.19 -9.11
CA VAL A 48 -19.39 -2.72 -10.05
C VAL A 48 -19.81 -1.57 -10.95
N SER A 49 -19.31 -1.58 -12.19
CA SER A 49 -19.62 -0.59 -13.22
C SER A 49 -21.13 -0.44 -13.42
N GLU A 50 -21.72 0.59 -12.82
CA GLU A 50 -23.10 0.98 -13.08
C GLU A 50 -23.13 1.69 -14.45
N ALA A 51 -23.50 0.94 -15.48
CA ALA A 51 -23.61 1.43 -16.85
C ALA A 51 -24.81 2.38 -16.98
N THR A 52 -24.63 3.64 -16.60
CA THR A 52 -25.63 4.68 -16.87
C THR A 52 -25.63 5.03 -18.37
N ASN A 53 -26.74 4.73 -19.05
CA ASN A 53 -26.96 5.05 -20.47
C ASN A 53 -26.93 6.58 -20.69
N LYS A 54 -25.95 7.08 -21.45
CA LYS A 54 -25.87 8.50 -21.83
C LYS A 54 -26.66 8.75 -23.12
N LEU A 55 -27.72 9.57 -23.04
CA LEU A 55 -28.38 10.15 -24.22
C LEU A 55 -27.56 11.35 -24.71
N GLY A 56 -27.14 11.29 -25.97
CA GLY A 56 -26.20 12.22 -26.59
C GLY A 56 -26.81 13.55 -27.01
N PHE A 57 -25.98 14.59 -26.97
CA PHE A 57 -26.12 15.78 -27.82
C PHE A 57 -24.74 16.12 -28.37
N GLU A 58 -24.56 15.96 -29.68
CA GLU A 58 -23.36 16.41 -30.39
C GLU A 58 -23.38 17.92 -30.61
N LYS A 59 -22.19 18.54 -30.62
CA LYS A 59 -21.93 19.79 -31.36
C LYS A 59 -20.56 19.73 -32.07
N PRO A 60 -20.46 20.15 -33.34
CA PRO A 60 -19.26 19.95 -34.17
C PRO A 60 -18.28 21.14 -34.19
N GLY A 61 -16.98 20.80 -34.13
CA GLY A 61 -15.88 21.25 -35.00
C GLY A 61 -15.44 22.72 -35.08
N MET A 62 -14.12 22.97 -34.92
CA MET A 62 -13.32 23.72 -35.91
C MET A 62 -11.81 23.41 -35.76
N LYS A 63 -11.13 23.35 -36.90
CA LYS A 63 -9.78 22.79 -37.13
C LYS A 63 -8.67 23.87 -37.05
N ARG A 64 -7.43 23.57 -36.62
CA ARG A 64 -6.16 23.35 -37.41
C ARG A 64 -4.97 23.98 -36.64
N PRO A 65 -3.69 23.86 -37.06
CA PRO A 65 -2.89 22.64 -37.36
C PRO A 65 -1.46 22.72 -36.74
N GLN A 66 -0.76 21.60 -36.50
CA GLN A 66 0.72 21.64 -36.53
C GLN A 66 1.36 20.32 -36.99
N LYS A 67 2.42 20.52 -37.78
CA LYS A 67 3.16 19.60 -38.65
C LYS A 67 3.93 18.49 -37.91
N HIS A 68 3.99 17.33 -38.58
CA HIS A 68 5.05 16.31 -38.68
C HIS A 68 5.85 15.97 -37.39
N ARG A 69 5.85 14.71 -36.91
CA ARG A 69 6.55 13.56 -37.52
C ARG A 69 5.84 12.21 -37.30
N ARG A 70 5.80 11.42 -38.39
CA ARG A 70 5.61 9.95 -38.44
C ARG A 70 6.84 9.26 -37.79
N ALA A 71 6.85 8.04 -37.25
CA ALA A 71 5.88 6.95 -37.29
C ALA A 71 6.30 5.83 -36.29
N THR A 72 5.29 5.03 -35.89
CA THR A 72 5.32 3.54 -35.67
C THR A 72 6.18 3.00 -34.52
N ASN A 73 5.75 2.09 -33.63
CA ASN A 73 4.57 1.24 -33.45
C ASN A 73 4.53 0.83 -31.96
N LYS A 74 3.36 0.71 -31.34
CA LYS A 74 2.85 -0.58 -30.82
C LYS A 74 1.54 -0.43 -30.02
N PRO A 75 0.62 -1.41 -30.16
CA PRO A 75 -0.70 -1.38 -29.54
C PRO A 75 -0.67 -1.80 -28.07
N HIS A 76 -1.64 -1.25 -27.36
CA HIS A 76 -1.99 -1.52 -25.98
C HIS A 76 -2.77 -2.84 -25.93
N THR A 77 -2.21 -3.91 -25.36
CA THR A 77 -2.95 -5.14 -25.07
C THR A 77 -2.69 -5.61 -23.64
N ASN A 78 -3.80 -5.75 -22.93
CA ASN A 78 -4.07 -6.27 -21.59
C ASN A 78 -3.02 -7.22 -20.98
N THR A 79 -2.51 -6.84 -19.81
CA THR A 79 -1.80 -7.73 -18.89
C THR A 79 -2.76 -8.15 -17.75
N PRO A 80 -2.89 -9.46 -17.45
CA PRO A 80 -3.61 -9.94 -16.26
C PRO A 80 -2.91 -9.47 -14.99
N GLN A 81 -3.65 -8.81 -14.11
CA GLN A 81 -3.17 -8.43 -12.78
C GLN A 81 -3.29 -9.63 -11.84
N THR A 82 -2.17 -10.29 -11.58
CA THR A 82 -2.03 -11.15 -10.40
C THR A 82 -1.01 -10.52 -9.46
N ILE A 83 -1.53 -10.03 -8.34
CA ILE A 83 -0.93 -9.96 -7.00
C ILE A 83 0.55 -9.55 -6.97
N ALA A 84 0.81 -8.25 -6.83
CA ALA A 84 2.10 -7.73 -6.39
C ALA A 84 1.95 -7.05 -5.01
N PRO A 85 2.81 -7.39 -4.03
CA PRO A 85 2.78 -6.80 -2.70
C PRO A 85 3.37 -5.39 -2.73
N ASN A 86 2.81 -4.57 -1.85
CA ASN A 86 3.15 -3.20 -1.47
C ASN A 86 4.62 -2.81 -1.74
N LYS A 87 4.85 -2.00 -2.79
CA LYS A 87 6.12 -1.32 -3.03
C LYS A 87 6.14 -0.02 -2.23
N THR A 88 6.67 -0.06 -1.01
CA THR A 88 7.15 1.16 -0.37
C THR A 88 8.47 1.57 -1.00
N HIS A 89 8.49 2.79 -1.52
CA HIS A 89 9.65 3.43 -2.13
C HIS A 89 10.81 3.50 -1.13
N GLY A 90 11.99 3.08 -1.59
CA GLY A 90 13.24 3.16 -0.84
C GLY A 90 14.41 2.73 -1.71
N SER A 91 14.69 3.53 -2.75
CA SER A 91 15.93 3.44 -3.53
C SER A 91 17.13 3.89 -2.68
N HIS A 92 17.46 3.10 -1.67
CA HIS A 92 18.79 3.10 -1.05
C HIS A 92 19.33 1.71 -1.24
N GLN A 93 20.60 1.58 -1.60
CA GLN A 93 21.26 0.28 -1.72
C GLN A 93 21.02 -0.53 -0.45
N THR A 94 20.10 -1.49 -0.51
CA THR A 94 19.59 -2.19 0.67
C THR A 94 20.59 -3.28 1.00
N THR A 95 21.60 -2.93 1.77
CA THR A 95 22.42 -3.94 2.43
C THR A 95 21.50 -4.79 3.31
N CYS A 96 21.53 -6.11 3.12
CA CYS A 96 20.71 -7.04 3.85
C CYS A 96 21.00 -6.92 5.35
N ILE A 97 19.98 -6.59 6.15
CA ILE A 97 20.12 -6.35 7.60
C ILE A 97 20.68 -7.59 8.34
N GLY A 98 20.44 -8.80 7.83
CA GLY A 98 20.88 -10.02 8.49
C GLY A 98 22.20 -10.61 8.00
N CYS A 99 22.74 -10.24 6.84
CA CYS A 99 24.05 -10.74 6.40
C CYS A 99 25.03 -9.65 5.95
N GLY A 100 24.56 -8.43 5.73
CA GLY A 100 25.35 -7.29 5.24
C GLY A 100 25.65 -7.32 3.74
N GLY A 101 25.08 -8.24 2.97
CA GLY A 101 25.29 -8.34 1.52
C GLY A 101 24.42 -7.37 0.70
N PRO A 102 24.72 -7.12 -0.59
CA PRO A 102 24.00 -6.19 -1.44
C PRO A 102 22.74 -6.83 -2.06
N HIS A 103 21.76 -7.17 -1.22
CA HIS A 103 20.47 -7.74 -1.66
C HIS A 103 19.37 -7.48 -0.64
N ILE A 104 18.13 -7.59 -1.10
CA ILE A 104 16.95 -7.49 -0.24
C ILE A 104 16.84 -8.71 0.68
N ARG A 105 16.31 -8.52 1.89
CA ARG A 105 16.24 -9.56 2.93
C ARG A 105 15.51 -10.85 2.48
N SER A 106 14.54 -10.74 1.58
CA SER A 106 13.78 -11.87 1.03
C SER A 106 14.63 -12.80 0.17
N GLU A 107 15.65 -12.28 -0.52
CA GLU A 107 16.56 -13.02 -1.40
C GLU A 107 17.80 -13.53 -0.64
N CYS A 108 17.86 -13.33 0.67
CA CYS A 108 19.02 -13.69 1.46
C CYS A 108 19.14 -15.21 1.65
N PRO A 109 20.23 -15.86 1.19
CA PRO A 109 20.44 -17.29 1.42
C PRO A 109 20.59 -17.63 2.90
N TYR A 110 21.08 -16.67 3.69
CA TYR A 110 21.26 -16.79 5.13
C TYR A 110 20.07 -16.26 5.94
N ARG A 111 18.87 -16.16 5.34
CA ARG A 111 17.67 -15.63 6.03
C ARG A 111 17.37 -16.39 7.33
N ASN A 112 17.49 -17.71 7.30
CA ASN A 112 17.21 -18.60 8.44
C ASN A 112 18.46 -19.04 9.20
N ALA A 113 19.63 -18.48 8.87
CA ALA A 113 20.87 -18.81 9.56
C ALA A 113 20.79 -18.42 11.04
N LYS A 114 21.39 -19.26 11.89
CA LYS A 114 21.54 -19.01 13.33
C LYS A 114 22.82 -18.22 13.56
N CYS A 115 22.72 -17.13 14.30
CA CYS A 115 23.88 -16.35 14.70
C CYS A 115 24.74 -17.13 15.68
N ASN A 116 26.06 -17.20 15.45
CA ASN A 116 26.98 -17.88 16.36
C ASN A 116 27.23 -17.09 17.65
N ASN A 117 27.04 -15.76 17.65
CA ASN A 117 27.24 -14.92 18.83
C ASN A 117 26.05 -15.01 19.80
N CYS A 118 24.84 -14.67 19.33
CA CYS A 118 23.65 -14.61 20.19
C CYS A 118 22.72 -15.82 20.11
N ARG A 119 23.05 -16.82 19.28
CA ARG A 119 22.26 -18.04 19.04
C ARG A 119 20.83 -17.81 18.51
N LYS A 120 20.46 -16.59 18.10
CA LYS A 120 19.15 -16.28 17.49
C LYS A 120 19.19 -16.47 15.97
N LYS A 121 18.05 -16.81 15.36
CA LYS A 121 17.91 -16.91 13.90
C LYS A 121 17.65 -15.52 13.30
N GLY A 122 18.06 -15.33 12.06
CA GLY A 122 17.75 -14.11 11.30
C GLY A 122 18.92 -13.16 11.08
N HIS A 123 20.12 -13.49 11.55
CA HIS A 123 21.32 -12.75 11.19
C HIS A 123 22.58 -13.60 11.34
N LEU A 124 23.65 -13.19 10.67
CA LEU A 124 25.00 -13.73 10.81
C LEU A 124 25.73 -13.02 11.95
N ALA A 125 26.73 -13.70 12.53
CA ALA A 125 27.57 -13.13 13.58
C ALA A 125 28.24 -11.81 13.16
N LYS A 126 28.57 -11.66 11.86
CA LYS A 126 29.16 -10.45 11.28
C LYS A 126 28.36 -9.16 11.53
N VAL A 127 27.03 -9.25 11.57
CA VAL A 127 26.14 -8.09 11.74
C VAL A 127 25.39 -8.12 13.08
N CYS A 128 25.87 -8.93 14.02
CA CYS A 128 25.27 -9.07 15.35
C CYS A 128 25.50 -7.79 16.17
N ARG A 129 24.47 -7.35 16.90
CA ARG A 129 24.50 -6.17 17.80
C ARG A 129 24.23 -6.55 19.26
N ALA A 130 24.30 -7.84 19.58
CA ALA A 130 24.02 -8.39 20.90
C ALA A 130 25.32 -8.64 21.68
#